data_AF-K1SB36-F1
#
_entry.id   AF-K1SB36-F1
#
_cell.length_a   1.000
_cell.length_b   1.000
_cell.length_c   1.000
_cell.angle_alpha   90.00
_cell.angle_beta   90.00
_cell.angle_gamma   90.00
#
_symmetry.space_group_name_H-M   'P 1'
#
loop_
_entity.id
_entity.type
_entity.pdbx_description
1 polymer ?
#
loop_
_entity_poly.entity_id
_entity_poly.type
_entity_poly.pdbx_seq_one_letter_code
_entity_poly.pdbx_strand_id
1 'polypeptide(L)'
;MASYDDLGKIFKSSYILEKGDYHFYIGTSVRDVIALDYVMTLNANLLVEQLSSKAAPASLKKRLLADGSYEELPQGTANDPNACVFRKNGTGHRGSSRSGNTRTRILSSAEFL
;
A
#
# COMPACT_ATOMS: atom_id res chain seq x y z
N MET A 1 -19.16 3.47 11.61
CA MET A 1 -18.86 2.22 12.34
C MET A 1 -18.42 1.09 11.42
N ALA A 2 -18.65 1.19 10.10
CA ALA A 2 -18.17 0.18 9.16
C ALA A 2 -16.63 0.10 9.16
N SER A 3 -16.13 -1.13 9.08
CA SER A 3 -14.70 -1.44 8.91
C SER A 3 -14.43 -1.76 7.45
N TYR A 4 -13.22 -1.48 6.97
CA TYR A 4 -12.81 -1.83 5.60
C TYR A 4 -12.13 -3.19 5.57
N ASP A 5 -12.66 -4.13 4.80
CA ASP A 5 -12.07 -5.45 4.59
C ASP A 5 -11.14 -5.43 3.37
N ASP A 6 -9.86 -5.17 3.61
CA ASP A 6 -8.85 -5.08 2.56
C ASP A 6 -8.40 -6.46 2.02
N LEU A 7 -8.26 -7.44 2.90
CA LEU A 7 -7.83 -8.80 2.57
C LEU A 7 -8.95 -9.64 1.98
N GLY A 8 -10.21 -9.33 2.27
CA GLY A 8 -11.37 -10.13 1.87
C GLY A 8 -11.62 -11.31 2.79
N LYS A 9 -11.49 -11.11 4.11
CA LYS A 9 -11.87 -12.13 5.11
C LYS A 9 -13.38 -12.41 5.06
N ILE A 10 -14.17 -11.42 4.67
CA ILE A 10 -15.63 -11.50 4.50
C ILE A 10 -16.01 -11.04 3.07
N PHE A 11 -15.71 -9.79 2.71
CA PHE A 11 -16.02 -9.19 1.41
C PHE A 11 -14.85 -8.30 0.97
N LYS A 12 -14.06 -8.77 -0.01
CA LYS A 12 -12.84 -8.08 -0.42
C LYS A 12 -13.09 -6.67 -0.93
N SER A 13 -12.27 -5.73 -0.46
CA SER A 13 -12.29 -4.32 -0.85
C SER A 13 -13.66 -3.67 -0.64
N SER A 14 -14.21 -3.80 0.56
CA SER A 14 -15.54 -3.27 0.88
C SER A 14 -15.60 -2.70 2.30
N TYR A 15 -16.58 -1.82 2.53
CA TYR A 15 -16.98 -1.40 3.87
C TYR A 15 -18.09 -2.31 4.39
N ILE A 16 -17.91 -2.86 5.59
CA ILE A 16 -18.82 -3.83 6.19
C ILE A 16 -19.15 -3.47 7.64
N LEU A 17 -20.34 -3.83 8.08
CA LEU A 17 -20.67 -3.98 9.49
C LEU A 17 -20.71 -5.48 9.78
N GLU A 18 -19.80 -5.95 10.63
CA GLU A 18 -19.75 -7.35 11.03
C GLU A 18 -20.93 -7.70 11.95
N LYS A 19 -21.34 -8.97 11.93
CA LYS A 19 -22.34 -9.50 12.86
C LYS A 19 -21.88 -9.29 14.30
N GLY A 20 -22.82 -8.96 15.17
CA GLY A 20 -22.55 -8.72 16.58
C GLY A 20 -23.31 -7.51 17.13
N ASP A 21 -22.93 -7.15 18.35
CA ASP A 21 -23.58 -6.10 19.12
C ASP A 21 -22.79 -4.80 19.06
N TYR A 22 -23.49 -3.73 18.73
CA TYR A 22 -22.95 -2.39 18.65
C TYR A 22 -23.52 -1.55 19.80
N HIS A 23 -22.65 -1.27 20.77
CA HIS A 23 -22.96 -0.45 21.94
C HIS A 23 -22.65 1.02 21.69
N PHE A 24 -23.50 1.90 22.21
CA PHE A 24 -23.33 3.35 22.10
C PHE A 24 -22.98 3.93 23.48
N TYR A 25 -22.02 4.85 23.49
CA TYR A 25 -21.54 5.52 24.70
C TYR A 25 -21.60 7.03 24.48
N ILE A 26 -22.08 7.77 25.47
CA ILE A 26 -22.19 9.24 25.43
C ILE A 26 -21.50 9.85 26.65
N GLY A 27 -20.80 10.96 26.46
CA GLY A 27 -20.08 11.62 27.54
C GLY A 27 -19.28 12.81 27.06
N THR A 28 -18.49 13.38 27.97
CA THR A 28 -17.71 14.59 27.69
C THR A 28 -16.34 14.29 27.07
N SER A 29 -15.85 13.06 27.24
CA SER A 29 -14.62 12.55 26.64
C SER A 29 -14.70 11.05 26.44
N VAL A 30 -13.82 10.46 25.62
CA VAL A 30 -13.77 9.00 25.43
C VAL A 30 -13.51 8.20 26.70
N ARG A 31 -12.97 8.84 27.76
CA ARG A 31 -12.71 8.22 29.07
C ARG A 31 -13.85 8.43 30.06
N ASP A 32 -14.68 9.44 29.84
CA ASP A 32 -15.78 9.85 30.72
C ASP A 32 -17.09 9.72 29.95
N VAL A 33 -17.65 8.51 29.94
CA VAL A 33 -18.84 8.13 29.19
C VAL A 33 -19.80 7.29 30.03
N ILE A 34 -21.08 7.37 29.67
CA ILE A 34 -22.12 6.43 30.09
C ILE A 34 -22.54 5.57 28.89
N ALA A 35 -22.80 4.29 29.12
CA ALA A 35 -23.39 3.41 28.10
C ALA A 35 -24.88 3.71 27.97
N LEU A 36 -25.40 3.70 26.75
CA LEU A 36 -26.84 3.73 26.49
C LEU A 36 -27.42 2.32 26.64
N ASP A 37 -28.68 2.23 27.08
CA ASP A 37 -29.42 0.96 27.18
C ASP A 37 -29.74 0.36 25.80
N TYR A 38 -29.68 1.17 24.74
CA TYR A 38 -29.90 0.72 23.37
C TYR A 38 -28.66 0.02 22.79
N VAL A 39 -28.87 -1.20 22.30
CA VAL A 39 -27.87 -1.99 21.57
C VAL A 39 -28.41 -2.28 20.17
N MET A 40 -27.58 -2.02 19.16
CA MET A 40 -27.88 -2.43 17.79
C MET A 40 -27.25 -3.81 17.55
N THR A 41 -28.09 -4.84 17.45
CA THR A 41 -27.64 -6.22 17.17
C THR A 41 -27.79 -6.54 15.68
N LEU A 42 -26.69 -6.94 15.05
CA LEU A 42 -26.69 -7.45 13.68
C LEU A 42 -26.50 -8.98 13.67
N ASN A 43 -27.51 -9.69 13.18
CA ASN A 43 -27.49 -11.15 13.10
C ASN A 43 -26.64 -11.70 11.94
N ALA A 44 -26.27 -10.83 11.00
CA ALA A 44 -25.45 -11.16 9.84
C ALA A 44 -24.56 -9.97 9.46
N ASN A 45 -23.47 -10.26 8.76
CA ASN A 45 -22.61 -9.22 8.20
C ASN A 45 -23.40 -8.42 7.16
N LEU A 46 -23.34 -7.10 7.25
CA LEU A 46 -23.97 -6.18 6.30
C LEU A 46 -22.89 -5.56 5.42
N LEU A 47 -22.99 -5.78 4.10
CA LEU A 47 -22.20 -5.06 3.12
C LEU A 47 -22.75 -3.63 3.00
N VAL A 48 -21.95 -2.65 3.39
CA VAL A 48 -22.33 -1.22 3.32
C VAL A 48 -22.00 -0.67 1.94
N GLU A 49 -20.80 -0.96 1.43
CA GLU A 49 -20.35 -0.47 0.13
C GLU A 49 -19.27 -1.38 -0.47
N GLN A 50 -19.46 -1.78 -1.72
CA GLN A 50 -18.46 -2.54 -2.49
C GLN A 50 -17.55 -1.59 -3.28
N LEU A 51 -16.24 -1.78 -3.14
CA LEU A 51 -15.22 -0.96 -3.80
C LEU A 51 -14.22 -1.83 -4.57
N SER A 52 -13.12 -1.20 -4.98
CA SER A 52 -11.93 -1.86 -5.53
C SER A 52 -10.71 -1.46 -4.72
N SER A 53 -9.69 -2.33 -4.67
CA SER A 53 -8.44 -2.05 -3.96
C SER A 53 -7.69 -0.89 -4.63
N LYS A 54 -7.31 0.10 -3.84
CA LYS A 54 -6.50 1.26 -4.24
C LYS A 54 -5.42 1.51 -3.19
N ALA A 55 -4.24 1.94 -3.63
CA ALA A 55 -3.11 2.27 -2.75
C ALA A 55 -2.73 1.17 -1.73
N ALA A 56 -2.91 -0.11 -2.09
CA ALA A 56 -2.48 -1.22 -1.24
C ALA A 56 -0.95 -1.17 -1.05
N PRO A 57 -0.44 -1.36 0.18
CA PRO A 57 0.99 -1.34 0.44
C PRO A 57 1.67 -2.52 -0.25
N ALA A 58 2.76 -2.26 -0.95
CA ALA A 58 3.53 -3.30 -1.63
C ALA A 58 4.51 -4.04 -0.69
N SER A 59 4.99 -3.38 0.36
CA SER A 59 6.13 -3.85 1.15
C SER A 59 5.90 -3.94 2.67
N LEU A 60 4.64 -3.77 3.12
CA LEU A 60 4.30 -3.90 4.53
C LEU A 60 4.12 -5.39 4.87
N LYS A 61 5.06 -5.97 5.62
CA LYS A 61 5.10 -7.42 5.89
C LYS A 61 4.00 -7.90 6.83
N LYS A 62 3.79 -7.18 7.94
CA LYS A 62 2.87 -7.60 9.00
C LYS A 62 2.13 -6.41 9.61
N ARG A 63 0.95 -6.64 10.18
CA ARG A 63 0.25 -5.66 11.01
C ARG A 63 -0.13 -6.21 12.37
N LEU A 64 -0.26 -5.30 13.33
CA LEU A 64 -0.72 -5.59 14.69
C LEU A 64 -2.22 -5.89 14.68
N LEU A 65 -2.62 -6.93 15.40
CA LEU A 65 -4.00 -7.31 15.65
C LEU A 65 -4.50 -6.76 16.99
N ALA A 66 -5.82 -6.79 17.18
CA ALA A 66 -6.46 -6.30 18.40
C ALA A 66 -6.04 -7.06 19.67
N ASP A 67 -5.67 -8.33 19.54
CA ASP A 67 -5.15 -9.17 20.63
C ASP A 67 -3.66 -8.92 20.93
N GLY A 68 -3.02 -8.01 20.20
CA GLY A 68 -1.60 -7.67 20.32
C GLY A 68 -0.65 -8.58 19.52
N SER A 69 -1.17 -9.62 18.85
CA SER A 69 -0.37 -10.46 17.96
C SER A 69 -0.17 -9.81 16.58
N TYR A 70 0.60 -10.45 15.69
CA TYR A 70 0.84 -9.95 14.33
C TYR A 70 0.28 -10.90 13.29
N GLU A 71 -0.33 -10.36 12.24
CA GLU A 71 -0.66 -11.11 11.02
C GLU A 71 0.24 -10.71 9.85
N GLU A 72 0.59 -11.69 9.02
CA GLU A 72 1.34 -11.48 7.76
C GLU A 72 0.41 -10.97 6.66
N LEU A 73 0.94 -10.09 5.80
CA LEU A 73 0.21 -9.44 4.72
C LEU A 73 0.75 -9.83 3.34
N PRO A 74 -0.11 -9.88 2.31
CA PRO A 74 0.33 -10.07 0.94
C PRO A 74 1.33 -8.97 0.53
N GLN A 75 2.47 -9.38 -0.03
CA GLN A 75 3.45 -8.46 -0.59
C GLN A 75 3.17 -8.22 -2.07
N GLY A 76 3.42 -7.00 -2.53
CA GLY A 76 3.32 -6.59 -3.92
C GLY A 76 4.67 -6.13 -4.48
N THR A 77 4.69 -5.73 -5.75
CA THR A 77 5.87 -5.12 -6.36
C THR A 77 6.01 -3.68 -5.87
N ALA A 78 7.20 -3.33 -5.38
CA ALA A 78 7.49 -1.95 -4.98
C ALA A 78 7.37 -1.00 -6.18
N ASN A 79 6.73 0.15 -5.97
CA ASN A 79 6.67 1.19 -6.99
C ASN A 79 8.07 1.82 -7.18
N ASP A 80 8.43 2.16 -8.43
CA ASP A 80 9.66 2.92 -8.71
C ASP A 80 9.45 4.39 -8.29
N PRO A 81 10.22 4.92 -7.31
CA PRO A 81 10.10 6.32 -6.88
C PRO A 81 10.40 7.34 -7.99
N ASN A 82 11.13 6.92 -9.03
CA ASN A 82 11.49 7.77 -10.17
C ASN A 82 10.56 7.58 -11.38
N ALA A 83 9.57 6.70 -11.27
CA ALA A 83 8.56 6.55 -12.30
C ALA A 83 7.71 7.82 -12.33
N CYS A 84 7.64 8.42 -13.51
CA CYS A 84 6.88 9.63 -13.74
C CYS A 84 6.11 9.47 -15.04
N VAL A 85 4.83 9.80 -15.03
CA VAL A 85 3.98 9.79 -16.23
C VAL A 85 4.40 10.88 -17.24
N PHE A 86 5.15 11.88 -16.78
CA PHE A 86 5.70 12.91 -17.64
C PHE A 86 6.97 12.42 -18.34
N ARG A 87 7.06 12.72 -19.64
CA ARG A 87 8.26 12.47 -20.44
C ARG A 87 9.44 13.22 -19.79
N LYS A 88 10.47 12.49 -19.38
CA LYS A 88 11.74 13.07 -18.93
C LYS A 88 12.37 13.76 -20.15
N ASN A 89 12.38 15.09 -20.15
CA ASN A 89 13.17 15.84 -21.14
C ASN A 89 14.64 15.59 -20.82
N GLY A 90 15.37 15.03 -21.77
CA GLY A 90 16.73 14.48 -21.61
C GLY A 90 17.84 15.51 -21.38
N THR A 91 17.70 16.39 -20.41
CA THR A 91 18.73 17.35 -20.00
C THR A 91 18.97 17.26 -18.50
N GLY A 92 19.35 16.08 -18.03
CA GLY A 92 20.12 15.97 -16.78
C GLY A 92 21.57 16.32 -17.09
N HIS A 93 22.15 17.27 -16.35
CA HIS A 93 23.56 17.62 -16.46
C HIS A 93 24.42 16.35 -16.36
N ARG A 94 25.05 15.98 -17.48
CA ARG A 94 26.13 15.00 -17.49
C ARG A 94 27.27 15.59 -16.66
N GLY A 95 27.49 15.02 -15.48
CA GLY A 95 28.75 15.20 -14.76
C GLY A 95 29.88 14.86 -15.73
N SER A 96 30.67 15.87 -16.07
CA SER A 96 31.86 15.74 -16.91
C SER A 96 32.93 15.00 -16.11
N SER A 97 33.05 13.69 -16.26
CA SER A 97 34.28 12.97 -15.94
C SER A 97 35.21 13.04 -17.15
N ARG A 98 36.13 14.01 -17.10
CA ARG A 98 37.22 14.18 -18.07
C ARG A 98 38.46 13.49 -17.52
N SER A 99 38.87 12.37 -18.11
CA SER A 99 40.23 11.76 -18.09
C SER A 99 40.11 10.30 -18.56
N GLY A 100 40.81 9.78 -19.56
CA GLY A 100 41.84 10.28 -20.44
C GLY A 100 42.31 9.13 -21.38
N ASN A 101 43.02 9.52 -22.43
CA ASN A 101 43.99 8.70 -23.18
C ASN A 101 43.49 7.58 -24.11
N THR A 102 43.21 7.94 -25.37
CA THR A 102 43.38 7.03 -26.52
C THR A 102 44.58 7.48 -27.34
N ARG A 103 45.74 6.86 -27.09
CA ARG A 103 46.88 6.90 -28.00
C ARG A 103 46.55 6.10 -29.25
N THR A 104 46.61 6.80 -30.36
CA THR A 104 46.73 6.34 -31.74
C THR A 104 47.70 5.16 -31.89
N ARG A 105 47.27 4.08 -32.54
CA ARG A 105 48.13 3.28 -33.41
C ARG A 105 47.42 3.00 -34.72
N ILE A 106 48.14 3.32 -35.77
CA ILE A 106 47.81 3.19 -37.19
C ILE A 106 48.26 1.80 -37.66
N LEU A 107 47.36 1.14 -38.42
CA LEU A 107 47.50 0.15 -39.50
C LEU A 107 48.33 -1.14 -39.29
N SER A 108 47.70 -2.28 -39.60
CA SER A 108 48.19 -3.19 -40.65
C SER A 108 47.05 -4.09 -41.13
N SER A 109 46.74 -4.00 -42.42
CA SER A 109 45.96 -4.97 -43.18
C SER A 109 46.69 -6.31 -43.24
N ALA A 110 45.94 -7.41 -43.15
CA ALA A 110 46.21 -8.66 -43.85
C ALA A 110 44.94 -9.52 -43.82
N GLU A 111 44.55 -9.95 -45.02
CA GLU A 111 43.51 -10.92 -45.33
C GLU A 111 43.71 -12.25 -44.59
N PHE A 112 42.62 -12.98 -44.33
CA PHE A 112 42.38 -14.30 -44.93
C PHE A 112 40.94 -14.76 -44.59
N LEU A 113 40.33 -15.43 -45.56
CA LEU A 113 38.95 -15.94 -45.65
C LEU A 113 38.34 -16.53 -44.37
#